data_AF-A0A1R4LIM2-F1
#
_entry.id   AF-A0A1R4LIM2-F1
#
_cell.length_a   1.000
_cell.length_b   1.000
_cell.length_c   1.000
_cell.angle_alpha   90.00
_cell.angle_beta   90.00
_cell.angle_gamma   90.00
#
_symmetry.space_group_name_H-M   'P 1'
#
loop_
_entity.id
_entity.type
_entity.pdbx_description
1 polymer ?
#
loop_
_entity_poly.entity_id
_entity_poly.type
_entity_poly.pdbx_seq_one_letter_code
_entity_poly.pdbx_strand_id
1 'polypeptide(L)'
;MKPLKILIFSLSMLLLQACSSSMNSSPDGHVALGQSAQVEIPRILFRGQIVIGPQTSSFTPCNSNQQFLLTLSAQQYQTLSQQVASPYQSIYGEVIGVLTAPSQTGYNADFRARLIAKQINYISQDAVKGCSQPLQNTAAQGENPHWRVHMASPDTLDVTFGKSAPQQWPVKLVNHTEEQRVYTAPQGTLKLSPSLCQVNHQALYGWMATFNTQKGRYRGCARLGNQDPSTSWVATYHATSTRQDNFSVTLRLKADHTAETLYRYQNDPVPIVETGFWQVLNADQIQVVMTQHQQQYLLSQRIFTRQGNRLHAPKEQVGQQIYDISEGGLTLFWSQP
;
A
#
# COMPACT_ATOMS: atom_id res chain seq x y z
N MET A 1 75.30 -54.08 7.50
CA MET A 1 74.44 -53.85 8.68
C MET A 1 73.54 -52.66 8.40
N LYS A 2 72.22 -52.87 8.41
CA LYS A 2 71.19 -51.80 8.36
C LYS A 2 71.07 -51.15 9.74
N PRO A 3 70.56 -49.91 9.81
CA PRO A 3 69.22 -49.79 10.37
C PRO A 3 68.28 -48.84 9.62
N LEU A 4 67.02 -49.08 9.95
CA LEU A 4 65.74 -48.58 9.47
C LEU A 4 65.27 -47.37 10.29
N LYS A 5 64.46 -46.46 9.70
CA LYS A 5 63.22 -45.82 10.22
C LYS A 5 62.83 -44.65 9.30
N ILE A 6 61.79 -44.77 8.47
CA ILE A 6 60.33 -44.56 8.71
C ILE A 6 59.91 -43.08 8.72
N LEU A 7 59.02 -42.77 7.76
CA LEU A 7 58.01 -41.68 7.61
C LEU A 7 58.40 -40.23 7.95
N ILE A 8 58.13 -39.28 7.03
CA ILE A 8 56.93 -38.42 7.03
C ILE A 8 56.66 -37.96 5.58
N PHE A 9 55.44 -38.22 5.10
CA PHE A 9 54.88 -37.74 3.83
C PHE A 9 54.22 -36.38 4.11
N SER A 10 54.68 -35.30 3.48
CA SER A 10 54.07 -33.96 3.60
C SER A 10 54.00 -33.29 2.23
N LEU A 11 53.09 -33.76 1.37
CA LEU A 11 52.74 -33.09 0.12
C LEU A 11 51.37 -32.43 0.27
N SER A 12 51.36 -31.25 0.88
CA SER A 12 50.15 -30.43 1.03
C SER A 12 49.94 -29.59 -0.22
N MET A 13 49.32 -30.19 -1.23
CA MET A 13 48.82 -29.49 -2.42
C MET A 13 47.45 -28.87 -2.05
N LEU A 14 47.46 -27.58 -1.67
CA LEU A 14 46.25 -26.78 -1.46
C LEU A 14 45.61 -26.48 -2.82
N LEU A 15 44.70 -27.35 -3.25
CA LEU A 15 43.78 -27.05 -4.34
C LEU A 15 42.69 -26.10 -3.83
N LEU A 16 42.62 -24.92 -4.47
CA LEU A 16 41.55 -23.97 -4.31
C LEU A 16 40.21 -24.62 -4.67
N GLN A 17 39.29 -24.69 -3.71
CA GLN A 17 37.86 -24.84 -3.97
C GLN A 17 37.19 -23.58 -3.40
N ALA A 18 37.16 -22.54 -4.23
CA ALA A 18 36.28 -21.41 -4.01
C ALA A 18 34.84 -21.88 -4.28
N CYS A 19 34.03 -22.04 -3.24
CA CYS A 19 32.59 -22.17 -3.39
C CYS A 19 32.06 -20.82 -3.89
N SER A 20 31.87 -20.70 -5.21
CA SER A 20 31.09 -19.60 -5.79
C SER A 20 29.62 -19.81 -5.42
N SER A 21 29.21 -19.23 -4.29
CA SER A 21 27.81 -18.98 -4.00
C SER A 21 27.26 -18.07 -5.09
N SER A 22 26.41 -18.63 -5.95
CA SER A 22 25.63 -17.89 -6.95
C SER A 22 24.73 -16.89 -6.23
N MET A 23 25.17 -15.64 -6.14
CA MET A 23 24.29 -14.51 -5.87
C MET A 23 23.31 -14.44 -7.05
N ASN A 24 22.10 -14.93 -6.83
CA ASN A 24 20.96 -14.54 -7.65
C ASN A 24 20.82 -13.02 -7.48
N SER A 25 21.39 -12.27 -8.44
CA SER A 25 21.09 -10.86 -8.64
C SER A 25 19.58 -10.76 -8.79
N SER A 26 18.91 -10.26 -7.76
CA SER A 26 17.50 -9.88 -7.88
C SER A 26 17.42 -8.84 -9.00
N PRO A 27 16.39 -8.87 -9.86
CA PRO A 27 16.23 -7.85 -10.89
C PRO A 27 16.29 -6.46 -10.26
N ASP A 28 16.95 -5.53 -10.95
CA ASP A 28 17.21 -4.17 -10.47
C ASP A 28 15.89 -3.54 -9.96
N GLY A 29 15.83 -3.21 -8.66
CA GLY A 29 14.64 -2.66 -8.01
C GLY A 29 13.77 -3.62 -7.18
N HIS A 30 14.08 -4.93 -7.14
CA HIS A 30 13.38 -5.86 -6.25
C HIS A 30 13.84 -5.70 -4.79
N VAL A 31 12.87 -5.62 -3.90
CA VAL A 31 13.05 -5.62 -2.45
C VAL A 31 13.21 -7.06 -1.94
N ALA A 32 14.21 -7.29 -1.10
CA ALA A 32 14.37 -8.54 -0.37
C ALA A 32 14.56 -8.31 1.14
N LEU A 33 14.10 -9.28 1.95
CA LEU A 33 14.32 -9.28 3.39
C LEU A 33 15.81 -9.35 3.72
N GLY A 34 16.26 -8.51 4.66
CA GLY A 34 17.63 -8.53 5.18
C GLY A 34 18.66 -7.76 4.35
N GLN A 35 18.26 -7.12 3.25
CA GLN A 35 19.11 -6.16 2.55
C GLN A 35 19.08 -4.81 3.31
N SER A 36 20.25 -4.19 3.52
CA SER A 36 20.37 -2.96 4.31
C SER A 36 19.83 -1.70 3.61
N ALA A 37 19.33 -1.83 2.38
CA ALA A 37 18.59 -0.77 1.73
C ALA A 37 17.25 -0.63 2.46
N GLN A 38 17.05 0.51 3.11
CA GLN A 38 15.79 0.85 3.75
C GLN A 38 14.67 0.74 2.70
N VAL A 39 13.79 -0.25 2.88
CA VAL A 39 12.66 -0.49 1.97
C VAL A 39 11.75 0.73 2.01
N GLU A 40 11.78 1.55 0.97
CA GLU A 40 10.85 2.65 0.83
C GLU A 40 9.49 2.08 0.40
N ILE A 41 8.53 2.11 1.32
CA ILE A 41 7.18 1.62 1.06
C ILE A 41 6.42 2.72 0.30
N PRO A 42 5.90 2.43 -0.92
CA PRO A 42 5.10 3.38 -1.67
C PRO A 42 3.88 3.85 -0.90
N ARG A 43 3.52 5.12 -1.09
CA ARG A 43 2.31 5.68 -0.51
C ARG A 43 1.10 5.30 -1.35
N ILE A 44 0.11 4.67 -0.71
CA ILE A 44 -1.14 4.23 -1.33
C ILE A 44 -2.29 5.11 -0.84
N LEU A 45 -3.29 5.33 -1.69
CA LEU A 45 -4.51 6.04 -1.33
C LEU A 45 -5.52 5.04 -0.75
N PHE A 46 -5.89 5.27 0.50
CA PHE A 46 -6.94 4.55 1.21
C PHE A 46 -8.22 5.39 1.23
N ARG A 47 -9.37 4.77 0.97
CA ARG A 47 -10.69 5.38 1.13
C ARG A 47 -11.43 4.73 2.28
N GLY A 48 -12.03 5.52 3.16
CA GLY A 48 -12.65 4.95 4.35
C GLY A 48 -13.35 5.97 5.23
N GLN A 49 -13.77 5.47 6.37
CA GLN A 49 -14.34 6.23 7.46
C GLN A 49 -13.26 6.58 8.46
N ILE A 50 -13.15 7.86 8.81
CA ILE A 50 -12.25 8.38 9.82
C ILE A 50 -13.07 8.71 11.05
N VAL A 51 -12.59 8.26 12.21
CA VAL A 51 -13.10 8.69 13.52
C VAL A 51 -11.94 9.29 14.29
N ILE A 52 -12.08 10.55 14.69
CA ILE A 52 -11.10 11.28 15.49
C ILE A 52 -11.52 11.22 16.96
N GLY A 53 -10.67 10.62 17.79
CA GLY A 53 -10.83 10.61 19.25
C GLY A 53 -9.66 11.33 19.94
N PRO A 54 -9.81 11.65 21.24
CA PRO A 54 -8.84 12.44 22.00
C PRO A 54 -7.50 11.70 22.25
N GLN A 55 -7.52 10.37 22.23
CA GLN A 55 -6.32 9.53 22.45
C GLN A 55 -5.94 8.72 21.19
N THR A 56 -6.94 8.31 20.42
CA THR A 56 -6.78 7.51 19.21
C THR A 56 -7.67 8.00 18.10
N SER A 57 -7.17 7.89 16.88
CA SER A 57 -7.98 8.02 15.67
C SER A 57 -8.01 6.69 14.96
N SER A 58 -9.13 6.33 14.35
CA SER A 58 -9.28 5.09 13.60
C SER A 58 -9.63 5.37 12.16
N PHE A 59 -9.22 4.46 11.28
CA PHE A 59 -9.59 4.42 9.89
C PHE A 59 -10.22 3.07 9.56
N THR A 60 -11.44 3.06 9.03
CA THR A 60 -12.12 1.86 8.56
C THR A 60 -12.20 1.94 7.04
N PRO A 61 -11.49 1.09 6.26
CA PRO A 61 -11.62 1.09 4.81
C PRO A 61 -13.07 0.92 4.38
N CYS A 62 -13.46 1.57 3.28
CA CYS A 62 -14.81 1.41 2.74
C CYS A 62 -15.09 -0.08 2.44
N ASN A 63 -16.31 -0.54 2.75
CA ASN A 63 -16.73 -1.95 2.62
C ASN A 63 -15.95 -2.94 3.49
N SER A 64 -15.28 -2.47 4.55
CA SER A 64 -14.63 -3.30 5.55
C SER A 64 -15.27 -3.14 6.93
N ASN A 65 -15.15 -4.18 7.74
CA ASN A 65 -15.40 -4.15 9.18
C ASN A 65 -14.09 -4.12 9.99
N GLN A 66 -12.94 -4.02 9.32
CA GLN A 66 -11.62 -3.99 9.94
C GLN A 66 -11.20 -2.54 10.18
N GLN A 67 -10.64 -2.28 11.35
CA GLN A 67 -10.16 -0.95 11.72
C GLN A 67 -8.63 -0.91 11.76
N PHE A 68 -8.09 0.20 11.28
CA PHE A 68 -6.67 0.55 11.40
C PHE A 68 -6.50 1.71 12.38
N LEU A 69 -5.41 1.67 13.14
CA LEU A 69 -5.00 2.82 13.92
C LEU A 69 -4.53 3.90 12.95
N LEU A 70 -5.21 5.04 12.94
CA LEU A 70 -4.83 6.17 12.10
C LEU A 70 -3.84 7.05 12.85
N THR A 71 -2.63 7.18 12.29
CA THR A 71 -1.60 8.08 12.83
C THR A 71 -1.55 9.34 11.97
N LEU A 72 -1.85 10.47 12.59
CA LEU A 72 -1.90 11.79 11.99
C LEU A 72 -0.75 12.65 12.51
N SER A 73 -0.25 13.57 11.69
CA SER A 73 0.57 14.68 12.21
C SER A 73 -0.29 15.60 13.08
N ALA A 74 0.33 16.41 13.95
CA ALA A 74 -0.39 17.37 14.78
C ALA A 74 -1.27 18.33 13.94
N GLN A 75 -0.74 18.78 12.79
CA GLN A 75 -1.47 19.64 11.86
C GLN A 75 -2.66 18.93 11.22
N GLN A 76 -2.49 17.68 10.78
CA GLN A 76 -3.58 16.88 10.22
C GLN A 76 -4.67 16.63 11.26
N TYR A 77 -4.29 16.28 12.50
CA TYR A 77 -5.22 16.07 13.60
C TYR A 77 -6.03 17.34 13.89
N GLN A 78 -5.37 18.49 14.04
CA GLN A 78 -6.03 19.76 14.29
C GLN A 78 -7.01 20.12 13.16
N THR A 79 -6.60 19.93 11.90
CA THR A 79 -7.43 20.21 10.73
C THR A 79 -8.66 19.30 10.70
N LEU A 80 -8.48 17.98 10.87
CA LEU A 80 -9.58 17.02 10.84
C LEU A 80 -10.52 17.19 12.02
N SER A 81 -10.01 17.59 13.18
CA SER A 81 -10.83 17.91 14.36
C SER A 81 -11.77 19.09 14.12
N GLN A 82 -11.45 20.00 13.18
CA GLN A 82 -12.33 21.08 12.76
C GLN A 82 -13.38 20.65 11.72
N GLN A 83 -13.25 19.44 11.15
CA GLN A 83 -14.20 18.90 10.17
C GLN A 83 -15.33 18.09 10.83
N VAL A 84 -15.20 17.76 12.12
CA VAL A 84 -16.21 17.04 12.90
C VAL A 84 -17.00 18.01 13.76
N ALA A 85 -18.32 17.82 13.83
CA ALA A 85 -19.22 18.60 14.66
C ALA A 85 -19.28 18.07 16.11
N SER A 86 -19.02 16.77 16.30
CA SER A 86 -19.00 16.14 17.63
C SER A 86 -17.85 15.13 17.76
N PRO A 87 -17.36 14.88 19.00
CA PRO A 87 -16.41 13.81 19.26
C PRO A 87 -16.88 12.47 18.69
N TYR A 88 -15.96 11.70 18.15
CA TYR A 88 -16.21 10.38 17.55
C TYR A 88 -17.19 10.37 16.37
N GLN A 89 -17.53 11.52 15.79
CA GLN A 89 -18.26 11.55 14.52
C GLN A 89 -17.43 10.89 13.42
N SER A 90 -18.05 9.96 12.71
CA SER A 90 -17.47 9.34 11.53
C SER A 90 -17.60 10.28 10.33
N ILE A 91 -16.48 10.56 9.65
CA ILE A 91 -16.40 11.34 8.41
C ILE A 91 -15.79 10.49 7.31
N TYR A 92 -16.12 10.81 6.05
CA TYR A 92 -15.45 10.17 4.92
C TYR A 92 -14.07 10.78 4.73
N GLY A 93 -13.07 9.94 4.49
CA GLY A 93 -11.74 10.41 4.17
C GLY A 93 -10.99 9.54 3.17
N GLU A 94 -10.18 10.23 2.38
CA GLU A 94 -9.22 9.67 1.44
C GLU A 94 -7.82 10.06 1.94
N VAL A 95 -7.04 9.06 2.36
CA VAL A 95 -5.74 9.24 3.02
C VAL A 95 -4.67 8.57 2.18
N ILE A 96 -3.63 9.31 1.85
CA ILE A 96 -2.43 8.79 1.21
C ILE A 96 -1.42 8.46 2.31
N GLY A 97 -1.01 7.19 2.40
CA GLY A 97 -0.20 6.73 3.52
C GLY A 97 0.44 5.37 3.30
N VAL A 98 0.95 4.81 4.39
CA VAL A 98 1.58 3.48 4.42
C VAL A 98 1.06 2.69 5.62
N LEU A 99 0.97 1.36 5.50
CA LEU A 99 0.62 0.48 6.60
C LEU A 99 1.87 0.00 7.34
N THR A 100 1.76 -0.07 8.66
CA THR A 100 2.80 -0.59 9.55
C THR A 100 2.18 -1.51 10.59
N ALA A 101 2.99 -2.36 11.21
CA ALA A 101 2.54 -3.18 12.34
C ALA A 101 1.99 -2.28 13.48
N PRO A 102 0.90 -2.71 14.14
CA PRO A 102 0.40 -2.05 15.35
C PRO A 102 1.40 -2.24 16.51
N SER A 103 1.09 -1.65 17.66
CA SER A 103 1.86 -1.90 18.88
C SER A 103 1.73 -3.36 19.33
N GLN A 104 2.76 -3.90 19.99
CA GLN A 104 2.67 -5.23 20.63
C GLN A 104 1.81 -5.19 21.90
N THR A 105 1.70 -4.03 22.55
CA THR A 105 1.04 -3.85 23.85
C THR A 105 0.24 -2.55 23.89
N GLY A 106 -0.69 -2.46 24.85
CA GLY A 106 -1.48 -1.25 25.11
C GLY A 106 -2.80 -1.19 24.34
N TYR A 107 -3.52 -0.07 24.49
CA TYR A 107 -4.86 0.16 23.94
C TYR A 107 -4.94 0.12 22.40
N ASN A 108 -3.80 0.04 21.73
CA ASN A 108 -3.66 0.05 20.27
C ASN A 108 -3.15 -1.28 19.69
N ALA A 109 -3.04 -2.33 20.50
CA ALA A 109 -2.62 -3.65 20.05
C ALA A 109 -3.70 -4.39 19.23
N ASP A 110 -4.98 -4.03 19.42
CA ASP A 110 -6.11 -4.73 18.78
C ASP A 110 -6.36 -4.34 17.31
N PHE A 111 -5.70 -3.28 16.83
CA PHE A 111 -5.84 -2.86 15.45
C PHE A 111 -5.14 -3.82 14.49
N ARG A 112 -5.75 -4.09 13.32
CA ARG A 112 -5.15 -4.96 12.30
C ARG A 112 -3.82 -4.43 11.77
N ALA A 113 -3.76 -3.12 11.60
CA ALA A 113 -2.60 -2.39 11.13
C ALA A 113 -2.64 -0.95 11.65
N ARG A 114 -1.53 -0.25 11.51
CA ARG A 114 -1.46 1.19 11.72
C ARG A 114 -1.24 1.90 10.38
N LEU A 115 -2.19 2.74 9.99
CA LEU A 115 -2.12 3.60 8.82
C LEU A 115 -1.43 4.91 9.19
N ILE A 116 -0.22 5.10 8.68
CA ILE A 116 0.53 6.36 8.84
C ILE A 116 0.10 7.31 7.71
N ALA A 117 -0.71 8.31 8.05
CA ALA A 117 -1.16 9.32 7.10
C ALA A 117 0.01 10.22 6.71
N LYS A 118 0.39 10.19 5.43
CA LYS A 118 1.38 11.11 4.88
C LYS A 118 0.71 12.34 4.31
N GLN A 119 -0.46 12.18 3.68
CA GLN A 119 -1.22 13.26 3.10
C GLN A 119 -2.73 12.96 3.12
N ILE A 120 -3.54 14.01 3.21
CA ILE A 120 -4.99 13.95 3.00
C ILE A 120 -5.24 14.21 1.51
N ASN A 121 -6.08 13.41 0.85
CA ASN A 121 -6.52 13.66 -0.52
C ASN A 121 -7.86 14.38 -0.57
N TYR A 122 -8.82 13.95 0.27
CA TYR A 122 -10.16 14.50 0.33
C TYR A 122 -10.86 14.10 1.63
N ILE A 123 -11.69 14.98 2.19
CA ILE A 123 -12.55 14.72 3.35
C ILE A 123 -13.94 15.28 3.08
N SER A 124 -14.98 14.57 3.51
CA SER A 124 -16.34 15.08 3.58
C SER A 124 -17.07 14.61 4.85
N GLN A 125 -18.07 15.36 5.29
CA GLN A 125 -18.74 15.13 6.58
C GLN A 125 -19.62 13.86 6.63
N ASP A 126 -20.00 13.32 5.47
CA ASP A 126 -20.88 12.14 5.38
C ASP A 126 -20.08 10.89 5.00
N ALA A 127 -19.74 10.09 6.02
CA ALA A 127 -18.99 8.84 5.90
C ALA A 127 -19.70 7.79 5.04
N VAL A 128 -21.01 7.61 5.23
CA VAL A 128 -21.79 6.57 4.55
C VAL A 128 -21.93 6.92 3.08
N LYS A 129 -22.35 8.15 2.79
CA LYS A 129 -22.47 8.62 1.41
C LYS A 129 -21.12 8.59 0.71
N GLY A 130 -20.04 9.01 1.38
CA GLY A 130 -18.68 9.01 0.83
C GLY A 130 -18.20 7.61 0.40
N CYS A 131 -18.39 6.59 1.24
CA CYS A 131 -18.02 5.22 0.87
C CYS A 131 -18.92 4.60 -0.21
N SER A 132 -20.19 5.04 -0.31
CA SER A 132 -21.11 4.60 -1.38
C SER A 132 -20.86 5.29 -2.72
N GLN A 133 -20.07 6.37 -2.77
CA GLN A 133 -19.79 7.07 -4.04
C GLN A 133 -18.94 6.18 -4.97
N PRO A 134 -19.22 6.22 -6.29
CA PRO A 134 -18.36 5.58 -7.27
C PRO A 134 -16.94 6.16 -7.19
N LEU A 135 -15.97 5.39 -7.69
CA LEU A 135 -14.61 5.88 -7.82
C LEU A 135 -14.60 7.20 -8.60
N GLN A 136 -13.83 8.15 -8.08
CA GLN A 136 -13.73 9.49 -8.60
C GLN A 136 -12.39 9.62 -9.28
N ASN A 137 -12.39 10.22 -10.47
CA ASN A 137 -11.16 10.61 -11.14
C ASN A 137 -10.59 11.89 -10.53
N THR A 138 -9.33 12.20 -10.87
CA THR A 138 -8.71 13.47 -10.51
C THR A 138 -9.57 14.63 -10.98
N ALA A 139 -9.83 15.57 -10.08
CA ALA A 139 -10.66 16.73 -10.37
C ALA A 139 -10.14 17.96 -9.63
N ALA A 140 -10.31 19.12 -10.26
CA ALA A 140 -9.93 20.42 -9.73
C ALA A 140 -11.03 21.45 -10.02
N GLN A 141 -11.22 22.42 -9.12
CA GLN A 141 -12.22 23.47 -9.27
C GLN A 141 -11.86 24.73 -8.48
N GLY A 142 -12.40 25.87 -8.91
CA GLY A 142 -12.37 27.13 -8.16
C GLY A 142 -13.61 27.96 -8.44
N GLU A 143 -13.88 28.96 -7.59
CA GLU A 143 -15.14 29.73 -7.61
C GLU A 143 -15.03 31.12 -8.22
N ASN A 144 -13.85 31.75 -8.18
CA ASN A 144 -13.68 33.14 -8.62
C ASN A 144 -12.52 33.28 -9.63
N PRO A 145 -12.82 33.25 -10.94
CA PRO A 145 -14.11 32.87 -11.56
C PRO A 145 -14.39 31.37 -11.44
N HIS A 146 -15.63 30.93 -11.65
CA HIS A 146 -15.98 29.52 -11.55
C HIS A 146 -15.33 28.70 -12.68
N TRP A 147 -14.63 27.64 -12.33
CA TRP A 147 -14.04 26.71 -13.29
C TRP A 147 -13.97 25.29 -12.71
N ARG A 148 -14.00 24.30 -13.58
CA ARG A 148 -13.84 22.89 -13.22
C ARG A 148 -13.01 22.17 -14.27
N VAL A 149 -12.14 21.29 -13.82
CA VAL A 149 -11.44 20.31 -14.63
C VAL A 149 -11.67 18.95 -14.00
N HIS A 150 -12.03 17.95 -14.81
CA HIS A 150 -12.04 16.56 -14.39
C HIS A 150 -11.35 15.70 -15.44
N MET A 151 -10.61 14.69 -14.99
CA MET A 151 -10.08 13.69 -15.89
C MET A 151 -11.20 12.74 -16.31
N ALA A 152 -11.56 12.76 -17.60
CA ALA A 152 -12.53 11.81 -18.17
C ALA A 152 -11.86 10.46 -18.45
N SER A 153 -10.57 10.49 -18.85
CA SER A 153 -9.69 9.34 -19.05
C SER A 153 -8.25 9.74 -18.70
N PRO A 154 -7.27 8.81 -18.73
CA PRO A 154 -5.86 9.16 -18.56
C PRO A 154 -5.36 10.23 -19.54
N ASP A 155 -5.96 10.32 -20.73
CA ASP A 155 -5.51 11.16 -21.83
C ASP A 155 -6.46 12.32 -22.16
N THR A 156 -7.50 12.56 -21.36
CA THR A 156 -8.52 13.57 -21.65
C THR A 156 -8.98 14.31 -20.40
N LEU A 157 -8.91 15.65 -20.47
CA LEU A 157 -9.49 16.56 -19.49
C LEU A 157 -10.81 17.12 -20.01
N ASP A 158 -11.84 17.04 -19.20
CA ASP A 158 -13.09 17.76 -19.43
C ASP A 158 -13.07 19.07 -18.61
N VAL A 159 -13.04 20.18 -19.34
CA VAL A 159 -12.81 21.53 -18.81
C VAL A 159 -14.08 22.37 -18.95
N THR A 160 -14.49 23.04 -17.89
CA THR A 160 -15.67 23.91 -17.87
C THR A 160 -15.30 25.26 -17.25
N PHE A 161 -15.72 26.36 -17.90
CA PHE A 161 -15.60 27.72 -17.38
C PHE A 161 -16.96 28.36 -17.22
N GLY A 162 -17.28 28.84 -16.01
CA GLY A 162 -18.56 29.45 -15.69
C GLY A 162 -19.74 28.55 -16.07
N LYS A 163 -20.66 29.09 -16.87
CA LYS A 163 -21.84 28.39 -17.39
C LYS A 163 -21.65 27.79 -18.80
N SER A 164 -20.42 27.76 -19.30
CA SER A 164 -20.13 27.24 -20.64
C SER A 164 -20.32 25.72 -20.69
N ALA A 165 -20.57 25.17 -21.88
CA ALA A 165 -20.55 23.72 -22.08
C ALA A 165 -19.13 23.15 -21.79
N PRO A 166 -19.03 21.92 -21.25
CA PRO A 166 -17.74 21.25 -21.08
C PRO A 166 -16.98 21.10 -22.40
N GLN A 167 -15.67 21.25 -22.35
CA GLN A 167 -14.75 21.10 -23.48
C GLN A 167 -13.79 19.95 -23.19
N GLN A 168 -13.55 19.09 -24.17
CA GLN A 168 -12.59 17.99 -24.03
C GLN A 168 -11.22 18.40 -24.55
N TRP A 169 -10.20 18.32 -23.71
CA TRP A 169 -8.83 18.70 -24.03
C TRP A 169 -7.93 17.46 -23.94
N PRO A 170 -7.23 17.09 -25.04
CA PRO A 170 -6.32 15.95 -25.02
C PRO A 170 -5.07 16.28 -24.20
N VAL A 171 -4.72 15.38 -23.27
CA VAL A 171 -3.50 15.48 -22.49
C VAL A 171 -2.32 15.01 -23.34
N LYS A 172 -1.27 15.82 -23.42
CA LYS A 172 -0.05 15.53 -24.18
C LYS A 172 1.10 15.11 -23.29
N LEU A 173 1.14 15.63 -22.07
CA LEU A 173 2.20 15.33 -21.11
C LEU A 173 1.59 15.22 -19.72
N VAL A 174 2.00 14.16 -19.03
CA VAL A 174 1.72 13.90 -17.64
C VAL A 174 3.06 13.84 -16.90
N ASN A 175 3.25 14.70 -15.91
CA ASN A 175 4.43 14.66 -15.05
C ASN A 175 4.01 14.64 -13.58
N HIS A 176 4.36 13.57 -12.89
CA HIS A 176 3.99 13.30 -11.51
C HIS A 176 5.25 13.13 -10.65
N THR A 177 5.40 13.98 -9.63
CA THR A 177 6.41 13.84 -8.57
C THR A 177 5.72 13.89 -7.21
N GLU A 178 6.38 13.54 -6.11
CA GLU A 178 5.74 13.61 -4.79
C GLU A 178 5.11 14.98 -4.48
N GLU A 179 5.71 16.05 -4.99
CA GLU A 179 5.39 17.45 -4.73
C GLU A 179 4.45 18.07 -5.76
N GLN A 180 4.17 17.40 -6.88
CA GLN A 180 3.28 17.93 -7.91
C GLN A 180 2.68 16.88 -8.84
N ARG A 181 1.50 17.21 -9.36
CA ARG A 181 0.92 16.57 -10.54
C ARG A 181 0.73 17.63 -11.61
N VAL A 182 1.23 17.39 -12.82
CA VAL A 182 1.13 18.34 -13.94
C VAL A 182 0.52 17.64 -15.13
N TYR A 183 -0.58 18.21 -15.63
CA TYR A 183 -1.27 17.77 -16.83
C TYR A 183 -1.21 18.89 -17.87
N THR A 184 -0.60 18.62 -19.02
CA THR A 184 -0.45 19.61 -20.09
C THR A 184 -1.29 19.21 -21.29
N ALA A 185 -2.14 20.13 -21.72
CA ALA A 185 -2.90 20.09 -22.96
C ALA A 185 -2.51 21.30 -23.85
N PRO A 186 -2.80 21.29 -25.16
CA PRO A 186 -2.51 22.42 -26.05
C PRO A 186 -3.10 23.76 -25.57
N GLN A 187 -4.26 23.71 -24.89
CA GLN A 187 -5.01 24.89 -24.44
C GLN A 187 -4.55 25.39 -23.05
N GLY A 188 -3.78 24.61 -22.30
CA GLY A 188 -3.34 24.99 -20.96
C GLY A 188 -2.72 23.87 -20.13
N THR A 189 -2.27 24.24 -18.94
CA THR A 189 -1.58 23.35 -17.99
C THR A 189 -2.27 23.41 -16.63
N LEU A 190 -2.70 22.25 -16.13
CA LEU A 190 -3.19 22.07 -14.77
C LEU A 190 -2.05 21.54 -13.89
N LYS A 191 -1.67 22.32 -12.87
CA LYS A 191 -0.72 21.94 -11.83
C LYS A 191 -1.43 21.76 -10.50
N LEU A 192 -1.23 20.61 -9.86
CA LEU A 192 -1.71 20.30 -8.52
C LEU A 192 -0.50 20.20 -7.58
N SER A 193 -0.57 20.83 -6.42
CA SER A 193 0.47 20.77 -5.39
C SER A 193 -0.14 20.32 -4.04
N PRO A 194 0.53 19.43 -3.28
CA PRO A 194 0.08 18.99 -1.97
C PRO A 194 -0.08 20.20 -1.05
N SER A 195 -1.32 20.51 -0.69
CA SER A 195 -1.66 21.56 0.25
C SER A 195 -3.14 21.50 0.52
N LEU A 196 -3.51 21.61 1.79
CA LEU A 196 -4.89 21.64 2.21
C LEU A 196 -5.61 22.84 1.58
N CYS A 197 -6.79 22.61 1.04
CA CYS A 197 -7.57 23.59 0.32
C CYS A 197 -9.06 23.40 0.61
N GLN A 198 -9.78 24.50 0.87
CA GLN A 198 -11.23 24.47 1.06
C GLN A 198 -11.88 25.46 0.11
N VAL A 199 -12.86 24.99 -0.65
CA VAL A 199 -13.73 25.85 -1.46
C VAL A 199 -14.95 26.29 -0.65
N ASN A 200 -15.44 25.39 0.21
CA ASN A 200 -16.56 25.60 1.12
C ASN A 200 -16.31 24.78 2.42
N HIS A 201 -17.21 24.91 3.39
CA HIS A 201 -17.06 24.22 4.68
C HIS A 201 -17.45 22.72 4.66
N GLN A 202 -17.95 22.20 3.54
CA GLN A 202 -18.46 20.82 3.46
C GLN A 202 -17.38 19.80 3.05
N ALA A 203 -16.30 20.27 2.43
CA ALA A 203 -15.25 19.41 1.94
C ALA A 203 -13.86 20.04 2.07
N LEU A 204 -12.91 19.23 2.53
CA LEU A 204 -11.51 19.57 2.57
C LEU A 204 -10.77 18.80 1.48
N TYR A 205 -10.06 19.53 0.64
CA TYR A 205 -9.27 18.99 -0.46
C TYR A 205 -7.79 18.94 -0.07
N GLY A 206 -7.11 17.90 -0.52
CA GLY A 206 -5.70 17.64 -0.25
C GLY A 206 -4.71 18.39 -1.12
N TRP A 207 -5.21 19.05 -2.17
CA TRP A 207 -4.39 19.65 -3.21
C TRP A 207 -4.87 21.05 -3.54
N MET A 208 -3.92 21.95 -3.74
CA MET A 208 -4.17 23.23 -4.41
C MET A 208 -3.96 23.08 -5.91
N ALA A 209 -4.83 23.69 -6.69
CA ALA A 209 -4.78 23.70 -8.13
C ALA A 209 -4.39 25.08 -8.67
N THR A 210 -3.47 25.10 -9.63
CA THR A 210 -3.22 26.25 -10.51
C THR A 210 -3.46 25.80 -11.95
N PHE A 211 -4.36 26.47 -12.64
CA PHE A 211 -4.70 26.17 -14.02
C PHE A 211 -4.34 27.37 -14.89
N ASN A 212 -3.30 27.22 -15.72
CA ASN A 212 -2.85 28.26 -16.64
C ASN A 212 -3.38 27.96 -18.03
N THR A 213 -4.08 28.93 -18.63
CA THR A 213 -4.63 28.80 -19.98
C THR A 213 -4.37 30.07 -20.78
N GLN A 214 -4.71 30.06 -22.07
CA GLN A 214 -4.68 31.26 -22.90
C GLN A 214 -5.58 32.40 -22.37
N LYS A 215 -6.64 32.07 -21.61
CA LYS A 215 -7.59 33.04 -21.05
C LYS A 215 -7.15 33.62 -19.71
N GLY A 216 -6.10 33.06 -19.09
CA GLY A 216 -5.60 33.51 -17.81
C GLY A 216 -5.22 32.37 -16.87
N ARG A 217 -4.94 32.76 -15.62
CA ARG A 217 -4.51 31.87 -14.53
C ARG A 217 -5.61 31.74 -13.49
N TYR A 218 -6.01 30.51 -13.22
CA TYR A 218 -7.05 30.18 -12.25
C TYR A 218 -6.45 29.43 -11.06
N ARG A 219 -7.00 29.67 -9.88
CA ARG A 219 -6.61 28.98 -8.64
C ARG A 219 -7.83 28.29 -8.04
N GLY A 220 -7.59 27.21 -7.30
CA GLY A 220 -8.66 26.42 -6.71
C GLY A 220 -8.16 25.24 -5.91
N CYS A 221 -9.05 24.30 -5.63
CA CYS A 221 -8.78 23.07 -4.90
C CYS A 221 -8.90 21.86 -5.80
N ALA A 222 -8.21 20.78 -5.44
CA ALA A 222 -8.24 19.53 -6.18
C ALA A 222 -8.16 18.31 -5.28
N ARG A 223 -8.60 17.18 -5.84
CA ARG A 223 -8.36 15.84 -5.31
C ARG A 223 -7.78 14.98 -6.43
N LEU A 224 -6.92 14.04 -6.08
CA LEU A 224 -6.50 13.01 -7.01
C LEU A 224 -7.60 11.95 -7.16
N GLY A 225 -7.53 11.21 -8.25
CA GLY A 225 -8.34 10.01 -8.43
C GLY A 225 -8.15 9.05 -7.27
N ASN A 226 -9.25 8.46 -6.81
CA ASN A 226 -9.29 7.66 -5.59
C ASN A 226 -9.30 6.15 -5.85
N GLN A 227 -8.90 5.73 -7.05
CA GLN A 227 -8.71 4.32 -7.38
C GLN A 227 -7.44 3.79 -6.72
N ASP A 228 -7.60 2.68 -6.00
CA ASP A 228 -6.45 1.92 -5.50
C ASP A 228 -5.83 1.12 -6.66
N PRO A 229 -4.59 1.44 -7.07
CA PRO A 229 -3.90 0.74 -8.15
C PRO A 229 -3.52 -0.71 -7.78
N SER A 230 -3.56 -1.05 -6.49
CA SER A 230 -3.20 -2.38 -6.00
C SER A 230 -4.32 -3.42 -6.10
N THR A 231 -5.52 -3.03 -6.51
CA THR A 231 -6.69 -3.92 -6.64
C THR A 231 -6.42 -5.18 -7.48
N SER A 232 -5.49 -5.14 -8.43
CA SER A 232 -5.08 -6.33 -9.21
C SER A 232 -4.42 -7.44 -8.38
N TRP A 233 -4.00 -7.15 -7.14
CA TRP A 233 -3.41 -8.11 -6.21
C TRP A 233 -4.45 -8.86 -5.38
N VAL A 234 -5.65 -8.30 -5.24
CA VAL A 234 -6.76 -8.86 -4.46
C VAL A 234 -7.18 -10.20 -5.07
N ALA A 235 -6.93 -11.28 -4.34
CA ALA A 235 -7.29 -12.63 -4.74
C ALA A 235 -7.08 -13.62 -3.59
N THR A 236 -7.46 -14.87 -3.84
CA THR A 236 -7.01 -16.01 -3.06
C THR A 236 -5.90 -16.73 -3.83
N TYR A 237 -4.81 -17.02 -3.14
CA TYR A 237 -3.68 -17.79 -3.65
C TYR A 237 -3.51 -19.05 -2.81
N HIS A 238 -3.25 -20.18 -3.44
CA HIS A 238 -3.23 -21.49 -2.78
C HIS A 238 -2.05 -22.33 -3.24
N ALA A 239 -1.54 -23.16 -2.34
CA ALA A 239 -0.63 -24.25 -2.69
C ALA A 239 -0.85 -25.46 -1.78
N THR A 240 -0.63 -26.64 -2.35
CA THR A 240 -0.52 -27.91 -1.61
C THR A 240 0.93 -28.35 -1.64
N SER A 241 1.42 -28.85 -0.51
CA SER A 241 2.78 -29.37 -0.42
C SER A 241 2.95 -30.60 -1.31
N THR A 242 4.10 -30.68 -1.97
CA THR A 242 4.51 -31.84 -2.79
C THR A 242 5.32 -32.87 -2.00
N ARG A 243 5.59 -32.61 -0.70
CA ARG A 243 6.41 -33.47 0.17
C ARG A 243 5.75 -33.88 1.47
N GLN A 244 4.95 -32.98 2.03
CA GLN A 244 4.09 -33.30 3.15
C GLN A 244 2.72 -33.58 2.57
N ASP A 245 2.39 -34.86 2.44
CA ASP A 245 1.05 -35.26 2.09
C ASP A 245 0.08 -34.52 3.04
N ASN A 246 -0.91 -33.88 2.44
CA ASN A 246 -2.02 -33.25 3.16
C ASN A 246 -1.68 -31.96 3.96
N PHE A 247 -0.63 -31.23 3.58
CA PHE A 247 -0.42 -29.83 3.99
C PHE A 247 -0.80 -28.85 2.87
N SER A 248 -1.56 -27.80 3.20
CA SER A 248 -1.88 -26.73 2.26
C SER A 248 -1.82 -25.34 2.90
N VAL A 249 -1.50 -24.35 2.08
CA VAL A 249 -1.41 -22.93 2.44
C VAL A 249 -2.37 -22.14 1.56
N THR A 250 -3.19 -21.31 2.17
CA THR A 250 -4.07 -20.36 1.47
C THR A 250 -3.77 -18.95 1.94
N LEU A 251 -3.37 -18.06 1.03
CA LEU A 251 -3.23 -16.63 1.29
C LEU A 251 -4.40 -15.88 0.65
N ARG A 252 -5.10 -15.07 1.44
CA ARG A 252 -6.16 -14.18 0.97
C ARG A 252 -5.70 -12.75 1.12
N LEU A 253 -5.63 -12.03 0.00
CA LEU A 253 -5.39 -10.60 -0.04
C LEU A 253 -6.72 -9.90 -0.29
N LYS A 254 -7.23 -9.16 0.70
CA LYS A 254 -8.54 -8.50 0.62
C LYS A 254 -8.40 -7.06 0.14
N ALA A 255 -9.45 -6.53 -0.48
CA ALA A 255 -9.48 -5.16 -1.03
C ALA A 255 -9.37 -4.06 0.03
N ASP A 256 -9.57 -4.39 1.31
CA ASP A 256 -9.38 -3.49 2.44
C ASP A 256 -7.92 -3.48 2.96
N HIS A 257 -6.99 -4.07 2.21
CA HIS A 257 -5.59 -4.26 2.58
C HIS A 257 -5.34 -5.19 3.77
N THR A 258 -6.34 -5.94 4.23
CA THR A 258 -6.12 -7.02 5.19
C THR A 258 -5.68 -8.31 4.50
N ALA A 259 -4.87 -9.09 5.19
CA ALA A 259 -4.36 -10.36 4.73
C ALA A 259 -4.69 -11.47 5.73
N GLU A 260 -4.94 -12.67 5.21
CA GLU A 260 -5.18 -13.88 5.99
C GLU A 260 -4.41 -15.04 5.37
N THR A 261 -3.59 -15.73 6.16
CA THR A 261 -2.97 -17.00 5.76
C THR A 261 -3.59 -18.13 6.55
N LEU A 262 -4.07 -19.16 5.87
CA LEU A 262 -4.56 -20.39 6.47
C LEU A 262 -3.61 -21.53 6.14
N TYR A 263 -3.20 -22.24 7.18
CA TYR A 263 -2.44 -23.48 7.09
C TYR A 263 -3.37 -24.63 7.49
N ARG A 264 -3.50 -25.62 6.61
CA ARG A 264 -4.28 -26.83 6.89
C ARG A 264 -3.37 -28.05 6.90
N TYR A 265 -3.50 -28.84 7.95
CA TYR A 265 -2.93 -30.17 8.09
C TYR A 265 -4.12 -31.14 8.22
N GLN A 266 -4.23 -32.20 7.43
CA GLN A 266 -5.41 -33.09 7.49
C GLN A 266 -5.68 -33.69 8.88
N ASN A 267 -4.64 -33.89 9.69
CA ASN A 267 -4.78 -34.46 11.03
C ASN A 267 -5.22 -33.43 12.07
N ASP A 268 -5.30 -32.15 11.69
CA ASP A 268 -5.81 -31.09 12.55
C ASP A 268 -7.16 -30.60 11.99
N PRO A 269 -8.27 -30.78 12.74
CA PRO A 269 -9.58 -30.30 12.31
C PRO A 269 -9.64 -28.77 12.24
N VAL A 270 -8.72 -28.05 12.90
CA VAL A 270 -8.71 -26.59 12.95
C VAL A 270 -7.53 -26.04 12.16
N PRO A 271 -7.77 -25.23 11.11
CA PRO A 271 -6.67 -24.57 10.41
C PRO A 271 -5.94 -23.61 11.34
N ILE A 272 -4.63 -23.51 11.16
CA ILE A 272 -3.85 -22.43 11.77
C ILE A 272 -4.08 -21.18 10.94
N VAL A 273 -4.49 -20.10 11.60
CA VAL A 273 -4.83 -18.83 10.95
C VAL A 273 -3.87 -17.75 11.40
N GLU A 274 -3.23 -17.11 10.42
CA GLU A 274 -2.52 -15.86 10.56
C GLU A 274 -3.35 -14.72 9.97
N THR A 275 -3.39 -13.57 10.64
CA THR A 275 -4.04 -12.37 10.11
C THR A 275 -3.15 -11.16 10.23
N GLY A 276 -3.32 -10.22 9.31
CA GLY A 276 -2.58 -8.96 9.29
C GLY A 276 -2.96 -8.12 8.09
N PHE A 277 -1.97 -7.56 7.41
CA PHE A 277 -2.17 -6.63 6.29
C PHE A 277 -1.21 -6.89 5.13
N TRP A 278 -1.52 -6.30 3.98
CA TRP A 278 -0.65 -6.32 2.82
C TRP A 278 -0.60 -4.96 2.13
N GLN A 279 0.52 -4.67 1.47
CA GLN A 279 0.69 -3.46 0.67
C GLN A 279 1.67 -3.68 -0.47
N VAL A 280 1.52 -2.91 -1.54
CA VAL A 280 2.39 -2.95 -2.71
C VAL A 280 3.73 -2.30 -2.40
N LEU A 281 4.82 -2.93 -2.85
CA LEU A 281 6.17 -2.37 -2.79
C LEU A 281 6.61 -1.78 -4.13
N ASN A 282 6.20 -2.40 -5.23
CA ASN A 282 6.48 -1.96 -6.61
C ASN A 282 5.53 -2.70 -7.57
N ALA A 283 5.77 -2.63 -8.88
CA ALA A 283 4.85 -3.19 -9.89
C ALA A 283 4.63 -4.71 -9.76
N ASP A 284 5.60 -5.44 -9.21
CA ASP A 284 5.63 -6.89 -9.20
C ASP A 284 5.90 -7.50 -7.82
N GLN A 285 5.95 -6.69 -6.75
CA GLN A 285 6.11 -7.17 -5.38
C GLN A 285 5.11 -6.55 -4.40
N ILE A 286 4.70 -7.38 -3.45
CA ILE A 286 3.92 -6.99 -2.29
C ILE A 286 4.62 -7.41 -1.00
N GLN A 287 4.40 -6.63 0.04
CA GLN A 287 4.68 -7.00 1.41
C GLN A 287 3.42 -7.57 2.04
N VAL A 288 3.54 -8.72 2.69
CA VAL A 288 2.50 -9.30 3.52
C VAL A 288 3.04 -9.38 4.94
N VAL A 289 2.35 -8.75 5.88
CA VAL A 289 2.73 -8.71 7.30
C VAL A 289 1.60 -9.33 8.11
N MET A 290 1.87 -10.44 8.76
CA MET A 290 0.98 -11.07 9.73
C MET A 290 1.31 -10.54 11.11
N THR A 291 0.29 -10.17 11.88
CA THR A 291 0.42 -9.57 13.22
C THR A 291 -0.18 -10.46 14.30
N GLN A 292 -1.02 -11.42 13.90
CA GLN A 292 -1.62 -12.41 14.79
C GLN A 292 -1.46 -13.82 14.22
N HIS A 293 -1.17 -14.77 15.09
CA HIS A 293 -1.16 -16.21 14.85
C HIS A 293 -2.05 -16.87 15.90
N GLN A 294 -3.14 -17.52 15.49
CA GLN A 294 -4.13 -18.09 16.43
C GLN A 294 -4.59 -17.07 17.50
N GLN A 295 -4.86 -15.83 17.07
CA GLN A 295 -5.24 -14.69 17.92
C GLN A 295 -4.15 -14.21 18.92
N GLN A 296 -2.97 -14.81 18.91
CA GLN A 296 -1.81 -14.36 19.68
C GLN A 296 -0.94 -13.45 18.83
N TYR A 297 -0.34 -12.42 19.44
CA TYR A 297 0.54 -11.51 18.71
C TYR A 297 1.78 -12.27 18.18
N LEU A 298 1.96 -12.25 16.87
CA LEU A 298 3.16 -12.76 16.20
C LEU A 298 3.41 -11.90 14.97
N LEU A 299 4.56 -11.23 14.94
CA LEU A 299 4.96 -10.44 13.76
C LEU A 299 5.73 -11.34 12.80
N SER A 300 5.09 -11.65 11.67
CA SER A 300 5.72 -12.32 10.53
C SER A 300 5.62 -11.44 9.28
N GLN A 301 6.66 -11.43 8.46
CA GLN A 301 6.70 -10.68 7.21
C GLN A 301 7.23 -11.56 6.08
N ARG A 302 6.54 -11.50 4.93
CA ARG A 302 6.96 -12.13 3.68
C ARG A 302 6.89 -11.07 2.57
N ILE A 303 7.88 -11.08 1.67
CA ILE A 303 7.85 -10.30 0.44
C ILE A 303 7.58 -11.27 -0.70
N PHE A 304 6.44 -11.10 -1.36
CA PHE A 304 6.06 -11.91 -2.50
C PHE A 304 6.35 -11.18 -3.80
N THR A 305 6.98 -11.87 -4.73
CA THR A 305 7.14 -11.43 -6.12
C THR A 305 6.11 -12.15 -6.99
N ARG A 306 5.42 -11.42 -7.86
CA ARG A 306 4.44 -11.96 -8.81
C ARG A 306 5.14 -12.43 -10.08
N GLN A 307 4.82 -13.65 -10.49
CA GLN A 307 5.31 -14.26 -11.72
C GLN A 307 4.13 -14.90 -12.45
N GLY A 308 3.52 -14.16 -13.38
CA GLY A 308 2.27 -14.57 -14.02
C GLY A 308 1.16 -14.76 -12.99
N ASN A 309 0.62 -15.98 -12.88
CA ASN A 309 -0.43 -16.35 -11.92
C ASN A 309 0.11 -16.85 -10.57
N ARG A 310 1.41 -16.68 -10.29
CA ARG A 310 2.08 -17.17 -9.07
C ARG A 310 2.56 -16.01 -8.20
N LEU A 311 2.52 -16.22 -6.89
CA LEU A 311 3.26 -15.43 -5.90
C LEU A 311 4.37 -16.30 -5.34
N HIS A 312 5.58 -15.75 -5.22
CA HIS A 312 6.72 -16.46 -4.67
C HIS A 312 7.43 -15.63 -3.60
N ALA A 313 7.63 -16.23 -2.43
CA ALA A 313 8.44 -15.66 -1.35
C ALA A 313 9.56 -16.65 -0.97
N PRO A 314 10.84 -16.30 -1.10
CA PRO A 314 11.94 -17.20 -0.75
C PRO A 314 12.23 -17.24 0.76
N LYS A 315 11.85 -16.17 1.47
CA LYS A 315 12.21 -15.94 2.87
C LYS A 315 11.01 -15.44 3.67
N GLU A 316 11.08 -15.64 4.97
CA GLU A 316 10.18 -15.09 5.96
C GLU A 316 10.98 -14.43 7.08
N GLN A 317 10.48 -13.33 7.60
CA GLN A 317 10.99 -12.72 8.83
C GLN A 317 9.99 -12.95 9.95
N VAL A 318 10.41 -13.56 11.05
CA VAL A 318 9.61 -13.70 12.27
C VAL A 318 10.29 -12.93 13.40
N GLY A 319 9.61 -11.90 13.90
CA GLY A 319 10.22 -10.92 14.79
C GLY A 319 11.41 -10.23 14.13
N GLN A 320 12.62 -10.44 14.66
CA GLN A 320 13.87 -9.89 14.12
C GLN A 320 14.69 -10.90 13.31
N GLN A 321 14.27 -12.17 13.28
CA GLN A 321 15.01 -13.24 12.64
C GLN A 321 14.46 -13.51 11.24
N ILE A 322 15.36 -13.67 10.28
CA ILE A 322 15.04 -14.00 8.89
C ILE A 322 15.38 -15.46 8.66
N TYR A 323 14.43 -16.19 8.08
CA TYR A 323 14.51 -17.60 7.76
C TYR A 323 14.36 -17.78 6.26
N ASP A 324 15.18 -18.66 5.67
CA ASP A 324 14.88 -19.20 4.35
C ASP A 324 13.67 -20.13 4.48
N ILE A 325 12.66 -19.94 3.63
CA ILE A 325 11.54 -20.87 3.56
C ILE A 325 12.06 -22.12 2.84
N SER A 326 11.82 -23.29 3.45
CA SER A 326 12.30 -24.59 2.94
C SER A 326 11.99 -24.78 1.46
N GLU A 327 12.86 -25.53 0.76
CA GLU A 327 12.67 -25.94 -0.65
C GLU A 327 12.60 -24.79 -1.66
N GLY A 328 13.36 -23.72 -1.38
CA GLY A 328 13.51 -22.60 -2.29
C GLY A 328 12.38 -21.58 -2.22
N GLY A 329 11.43 -21.71 -1.30
CA GLY A 329 10.43 -20.69 -1.01
C GLY A 329 8.98 -21.17 -0.96
N LEU A 330 8.09 -20.28 -0.53
CA LEU A 330 6.65 -20.45 -0.63
C LEU A 330 6.17 -19.94 -1.99
N THR A 331 5.70 -20.87 -2.83
CA THR A 331 5.00 -20.53 -4.07
C THR A 331 3.51 -20.74 -3.89
N LEU A 332 2.71 -19.73 -4.16
CA LEU A 332 1.24 -19.77 -4.14
C LEU A 332 0.70 -19.50 -5.55
N PHE A 333 -0.35 -20.21 -5.93
CA PHE A 333 -0.98 -20.10 -7.24
C PHE A 333 -2.33 -19.39 -7.09
N TRP A 334 -2.59 -18.44 -7.97
CA TRP A 334 -3.87 -17.78 -8.04
C TRP A 334 -4.99 -18.79 -8.33
N SER A 335 -6.06 -18.74 -7.55
CA SER A 335 -7.30 -19.47 -7.81
C SER A 335 -8.42 -18.47 -8.06
N GLN A 336 -9.18 -18.62 -9.16
CA GLN A 336 -10.46 -17.91 -9.28
C GLN A 336 -11.36 -18.30 -8.11
N PRO A 337 -12.13 -17.34 -7.55
CA PRO A 337 -13.17 -17.65 -6.58
C PRO A 337 -14.17 -18.68 -7.09
#